data_AF-A0A839FRS8-F1
#
_entry.id   AF-A0A839FRS8-F1
#
_cell.length_a   1.000
_cell.length_b   1.000
_cell.length_c   1.000
_cell.angle_alpha   90.00
_cell.angle_beta   90.00
_cell.angle_gamma   90.00
#
_symmetry.space_group_name_H-M   'P 1'
#
loop_
_entity.id
_entity.type
_entity.pdbx_description
1 polymer ?
#
loop_
_entity_poly.entity_id
_entity_poly.type
_entity_poly.pdbx_seq_one_letter_code
_entity_poly.pdbx_strand_id
1 'polypeptide(L)'
;MAGLAVFVAVDIVLIALALGWGRDAPRVVERGASVESSFQAEDDSEETLDEPLQSAAPEEPRVAPRLISAVSETVAWRSEGGACAERSEIELTVDGGQTWGSAYPAVDRLGRPLWLSGADYLAVQSAIASGPDCERQGIRTYDSGASWTQDDQVVTNSVLVDPGDPSLVIWGGDAVEGPCDDTHQVAVTGGVAAAVCSDGSVWTTPMGSTGWSESSIEAAVALSGSDGRWMAAVESADCQGLRLVEFDDASAESYACAPAEAAAEVAIDLSGNALWLWSGDQVMISTDFGRSFN
;
A
#
# COMPACT_ATOMS: atom_id res chain seq x y z
N MET A 1 -6.64 -48.78 0.68
CA MET A 1 -6.78 -48.58 2.14
C MET A 1 -5.45 -48.60 2.90
N ALA A 2 -4.41 -49.34 2.46
CA ALA A 2 -3.11 -49.36 3.16
C ALA A 2 -2.34 -48.01 3.13
N GLY A 3 -2.42 -47.24 2.04
CA GLY A 3 -1.71 -45.96 1.93
C GLY A 3 -2.21 -44.87 2.89
N LEU A 4 -3.52 -44.82 3.14
CA LEU A 4 -4.12 -43.84 4.06
C LEU A 4 -3.66 -44.09 5.51
N ALA A 5 -3.59 -45.36 5.92
CA ALA A 5 -3.15 -45.73 7.26
C ALA A 5 -1.68 -45.38 7.51
N VAL A 6 -0.83 -45.52 6.50
CA VAL A 6 0.59 -45.13 6.59
C VAL A 6 0.73 -43.62 6.71
N PHE A 7 -0.03 -42.85 5.92
CA PHE A 7 0.00 -41.38 5.99
C PHE A 7 -0.40 -40.87 7.38
N VAL A 8 -1.51 -41.37 7.93
CA VAL A 8 -1.98 -40.99 9.27
C VAL A 8 -0.96 -41.36 10.37
N ALA A 9 -0.30 -42.52 10.25
CA ALA A 9 0.71 -42.94 11.22
C ALA A 9 1.95 -42.03 11.21
N VAL A 10 2.39 -41.59 10.02
CA VAL A 10 3.52 -40.65 9.88
C VAL A 10 3.16 -39.30 10.49
N ASP A 11 1.96 -38.81 10.24
CA ASP A 11 1.50 -37.49 10.71
C ASP A 11 1.46 -37.42 12.24
N ILE A 12 0.97 -38.48 12.90
CA ILE A 12 0.96 -38.59 14.38
C ILE A 12 2.38 -38.55 14.96
N VAL A 13 3.35 -39.20 14.30
CA VAL A 13 4.75 -39.21 14.75
C VAL A 13 5.39 -37.83 14.61
N LEU A 14 5.09 -37.10 13.53
CA LEU A 14 5.61 -35.75 13.31
C LEU A 14 5.06 -34.76 14.35
N ILE A 15 3.77 -34.85 14.69
CA ILE A 15 3.16 -34.03 15.75
C ILE A 15 3.80 -34.32 17.11
N ALA A 16 4.03 -35.60 17.43
CA ALA A 16 4.66 -35.98 18.69
C ALA A 16 6.10 -35.47 18.82
N LEU A 17 6.86 -35.47 17.71
CA LEU A 17 8.22 -34.91 17.67
C LEU A 17 8.23 -33.39 17.86
N ALA A 18 7.29 -32.70 17.21
CA ALA A 18 7.17 -31.23 17.33
C ALA A 18 6.86 -30.80 18.77
N LEU A 19 5.98 -31.53 19.47
CA LEU A 19 5.64 -31.24 20.87
C LEU A 19 6.74 -31.61 21.88
N GLY A 20 7.67 -32.49 21.49
CA GLY A 20 8.78 -32.94 22.33
C GLY A 20 9.94 -31.94 22.44
N TRP A 21 10.11 -31.05 21.45
CA TRP A 21 11.27 -30.15 21.36
C TRP A 21 11.10 -28.79 22.07
N GLY A 22 9.93 -28.50 22.64
CA GLY A 22 9.61 -27.20 23.26
C GLY A 22 9.89 -27.05 24.76
N ARG A 23 10.78 -27.84 25.37
CA ARG A 23 11.04 -27.78 26.82
C ARG A 23 12.50 -27.51 27.17
N ASP A 24 12.98 -26.32 26.81
CA ASP A 24 14.12 -25.71 27.49
C ASP A 24 13.90 -24.18 27.55
N ALA A 25 13.41 -23.70 28.69
CA ALA A 25 13.33 -22.27 28.97
C ALA A 25 14.73 -21.78 29.41
N PRO A 26 15.29 -20.70 28.81
CA PRO A 26 16.56 -20.16 29.24
C PRO A 26 16.45 -19.54 30.64
N ARG A 27 17.43 -19.86 31.49
CA ARG A 27 17.60 -19.29 32.84
C ARG A 27 17.99 -17.82 32.74
N VAL A 28 17.24 -16.96 33.42
CA VAL A 28 17.61 -15.55 33.67
C VAL A 28 18.84 -15.55 34.57
N VAL A 29 19.96 -15.03 34.06
CA VAL A 29 21.15 -14.72 34.85
C VAL A 29 21.01 -13.27 35.30
N GLU A 30 20.70 -13.05 36.58
CA GLU A 30 20.86 -11.73 37.20
C GLU A 30 22.36 -11.40 37.24
N ARG A 31 22.73 -10.31 36.57
CA ARG A 31 24.04 -9.68 36.71
C ARG A 31 23.83 -8.24 37.15
N GLY A 32 24.02 -8.00 38.44
CA GLY A 32 24.14 -6.66 38.99
C GLY A 32 25.44 -6.00 38.53
N ALA A 33 25.35 -4.71 38.21
CA ALA A 33 26.44 -3.75 38.34
C ALA A 33 25.82 -2.34 38.43
N SER A 34 26.00 -1.73 39.59
CA SER A 34 25.74 -0.32 39.85
C SER A 34 26.88 0.50 39.23
N VAL A 35 26.56 1.54 38.46
CA VAL A 35 27.54 2.54 38.01
C VAL A 35 27.11 3.89 38.54
N GLU A 36 27.89 4.41 39.49
CA GLU A 36 27.84 5.81 39.91
C GLU A 36 28.32 6.70 38.76
N SER A 37 27.50 7.68 38.36
CA SER A 37 27.89 8.71 37.41
C SER A 37 28.02 10.04 38.14
N SER A 38 29.25 10.53 38.25
CA SER A 38 29.59 11.88 38.72
C SER A 38 29.54 12.84 37.54
N PHE A 39 28.56 13.74 37.50
CA PHE A 39 28.53 14.86 36.56
C PHE A 39 29.17 16.09 37.20
N GLN A 40 30.23 16.58 36.57
CA GLN A 40 30.91 17.82 36.87
C GLN A 40 30.36 18.86 35.89
N ALA A 41 29.82 19.96 36.41
CA ALA A 41 29.30 21.06 35.61
C ALA A 41 30.45 22.03 35.31
N GLU A 42 30.72 22.24 34.03
CA GLU A 42 31.51 23.37 33.54
C GLU A 42 30.56 24.32 32.80
N ASP A 43 30.48 25.50 33.39
CA ASP A 43 29.88 26.73 32.91
C ASP A 43 30.81 27.31 31.85
N ASP A 44 30.34 27.44 30.61
CA ASP A 44 30.93 28.41 29.70
C ASP A 44 29.84 29.07 28.86
N SER A 45 29.81 30.39 28.99
CA SER A 45 28.89 31.30 28.34
C SER A 45 29.49 31.75 27.02
N GLU A 46 28.82 31.47 25.90
CA GLU A 46 28.98 32.30 24.70
C GLU A 46 27.62 32.68 24.10
N GLU A 47 27.42 33.99 24.12
CA GLU A 47 26.37 34.79 23.52
C GLU A 47 26.51 34.77 21.99
N THR A 48 25.48 34.39 21.24
CA THR A 48 25.32 34.82 19.85
C THR A 48 23.89 34.67 19.32
N LEU A 49 23.28 35.84 19.05
CA LEU A 49 22.29 36.16 18.00
C LEU A 49 21.01 35.30 17.90
N ASP A 50 19.95 35.80 18.54
CA ASP A 50 18.54 35.49 18.24
C ASP A 50 18.17 35.85 16.79
N GLU A 51 18.32 34.91 15.87
CA GLU A 51 17.42 34.84 14.70
C GLU A 51 16.09 34.23 15.17
N PRO A 52 14.92 34.76 14.79
CA PRO A 52 13.67 34.11 15.10
C PRO A 52 13.67 32.77 14.35
N LEU A 53 13.92 31.68 15.09
CA LEU A 53 13.58 30.33 14.67
C LEU A 53 12.08 30.35 14.41
N GLN A 54 11.73 30.51 13.14
CA GLN A 54 10.41 30.22 12.64
C GLN A 54 10.27 28.71 12.82
N SER A 55 9.83 28.31 14.01
CA SER A 55 9.44 26.95 14.33
C SER A 55 8.40 26.60 13.29
N ALA A 56 8.79 25.84 12.27
CA ALA A 56 7.86 25.23 11.35
C ALA A 56 6.81 24.55 12.23
N ALA A 57 5.54 24.87 11.99
CA ALA A 57 4.46 24.12 12.60
C ALA A 57 4.73 22.64 12.30
N PRO A 58 4.53 21.72 13.26
CA PRO A 58 4.62 20.30 12.97
C PRO A 58 3.75 20.01 11.75
N GLU A 59 4.38 19.57 10.66
CA GLU A 59 3.67 19.12 9.48
C GLU A 59 2.78 17.97 9.93
N GLU A 60 1.46 18.10 9.73
CA GLU A 60 0.55 17.03 10.14
C GLU A 60 0.96 15.75 9.42
N PRO A 61 1.07 14.61 10.13
CA PRO A 61 1.47 13.36 9.51
C PRO A 61 0.48 13.05 8.39
N ARG A 62 0.99 13.00 7.16
CA ARG A 62 0.19 12.72 5.97
C ARG A 62 -0.54 11.39 6.14
N VAL A 63 -1.82 11.38 5.77
CA VAL A 63 -2.54 10.12 5.66
C VAL A 63 -2.12 9.41 4.38
N ALA A 64 -1.55 8.23 4.56
CA ALA A 64 -1.19 7.30 3.51
C ALA A 64 -2.38 6.99 2.59
N PRO A 65 -2.19 6.87 1.27
CA PRO A 65 -3.26 6.38 0.42
C PRO A 65 -3.68 4.96 0.85
N ARG A 66 -4.98 4.74 0.88
CA ARG A 66 -5.59 3.41 0.90
C ARG A 66 -5.29 2.68 -0.42
N LEU A 67 -5.35 1.35 -0.39
CA LEU A 67 -5.07 0.49 -1.54
C LEU A 67 -6.25 -0.42 -1.80
N ILE A 68 -6.57 -0.61 -3.07
CA ILE A 68 -7.49 -1.65 -3.53
C ILE A 68 -6.86 -2.36 -4.72
N SER A 69 -7.03 -3.68 -4.77
CA SER A 69 -6.61 -4.52 -5.88
C SER A 69 -7.80 -5.37 -6.33
N ALA A 70 -8.38 -5.00 -7.46
CA ALA A 70 -9.50 -5.68 -8.10
C ALA A 70 -9.01 -6.96 -8.78
N VAL A 71 -9.66 -8.09 -8.45
CA VAL A 71 -9.41 -9.37 -9.13
C VAL A 71 -10.54 -9.66 -10.11
N SER A 72 -11.78 -9.36 -9.73
CA SER A 72 -12.97 -9.51 -10.58
C SER A 72 -14.06 -8.53 -10.12
N GLU A 73 -15.27 -8.64 -10.67
CA GLU A 73 -16.45 -7.87 -10.20
C GLU A 73 -16.89 -8.25 -8.77
N THR A 74 -16.44 -9.38 -8.22
CA THR A 74 -16.84 -9.83 -6.88
C THR A 74 -15.67 -10.02 -5.93
N VAL A 75 -14.45 -10.17 -6.44
CA VAL A 75 -13.24 -10.42 -5.66
C VAL A 75 -12.34 -9.21 -5.72
N ALA A 76 -11.92 -8.72 -4.55
CA ALA A 76 -10.92 -7.69 -4.42
C ALA A 76 -10.20 -7.83 -3.08
N TRP A 77 -8.99 -7.29 -3.05
CA TRP A 77 -8.18 -7.12 -1.86
C TRP A 77 -8.09 -5.64 -1.54
N ARG A 78 -8.08 -5.25 -0.27
CA ARG A 78 -7.87 -3.85 0.10
C ARG A 78 -7.01 -3.73 1.35
N SER A 79 -6.48 -2.54 1.56
CA SER A 79 -5.83 -2.15 2.81
C SER A 79 -6.07 -0.67 3.04
N GLU A 80 -6.35 -0.31 4.29
CA GLU A 80 -6.30 1.08 4.70
C GLU A 80 -4.87 1.61 4.63
N GLY A 81 -4.75 2.93 4.46
CA GLY A 81 -3.51 3.63 4.73
C GLY A 81 -3.13 3.57 6.22
N GLY A 82 -1.91 4.01 6.54
CA GLY A 82 -1.47 4.20 7.92
C GLY A 82 -0.03 4.66 8.01
N ALA A 83 0.48 4.83 9.22
CA ALA A 83 1.90 5.05 9.45
C ALA A 83 2.70 3.74 9.35
N CYS A 84 3.99 3.80 9.00
CA CYS A 84 4.84 2.60 8.88
C CYS A 84 4.99 1.80 10.18
N ALA A 85 4.96 2.50 11.32
CA ALA A 85 5.04 1.88 12.64
C ALA A 85 3.68 1.35 13.13
N GLU A 86 2.60 1.61 12.40
CA GLU A 86 1.27 1.15 12.72
C GLU A 86 0.91 -0.09 11.91
N ARG A 87 0.11 -0.95 12.55
CA ARG A 87 -0.44 -2.13 11.90
C ARG A 87 -1.57 -1.70 10.97
N SER A 88 -1.51 -2.09 9.71
CA SER A 88 -2.64 -2.02 8.78
C SER A 88 -3.08 -3.43 8.37
N GLU A 89 -4.37 -3.61 8.13
CA GLU A 89 -4.96 -4.89 7.76
C GLU A 89 -5.14 -5.00 6.25
N ILE A 90 -4.82 -6.17 5.70
CA ILE A 90 -5.23 -6.55 4.35
C ILE A 90 -6.53 -7.34 4.48
N GLU A 91 -7.55 -6.91 3.76
CA GLU A 91 -8.88 -7.53 3.75
C GLU A 91 -9.20 -8.10 2.37
N LEU A 92 -10.01 -9.16 2.36
CA LEU A 92 -10.52 -9.83 1.17
C LEU A 92 -12.04 -9.75 1.14
N THR A 93 -12.58 -9.39 -0.02
CA THR A 93 -13.99 -9.61 -0.37
C THR A 93 -14.11 -10.69 -1.44
N VAL A 94 -15.20 -11.46 -1.38
CA VAL A 94 -15.61 -12.38 -2.46
C VAL A 94 -17.07 -12.15 -2.91
N ASP A 95 -17.71 -11.08 -2.42
CA ASP A 95 -19.12 -10.77 -2.66
C ASP A 95 -19.36 -9.34 -3.20
N GLY A 96 -18.35 -8.74 -3.84
CA GLY A 96 -18.47 -7.40 -4.41
C GLY A 96 -18.38 -6.28 -3.37
N GLY A 97 -17.61 -6.48 -2.31
CA GLY A 97 -17.37 -5.47 -1.27
C GLY A 97 -18.51 -5.31 -0.28
N GLN A 98 -19.48 -6.24 -0.28
CA GLN A 98 -20.56 -6.26 0.73
C GLN A 98 -20.01 -6.69 2.09
N THR A 99 -19.07 -7.64 2.10
CA THR A 99 -18.35 -8.04 3.30
C THR A 99 -16.85 -8.12 3.07
N TRP A 100 -16.10 -7.74 4.10
CA TRP A 100 -14.64 -7.75 4.10
C TRP A 100 -14.16 -8.65 5.24
N GLY A 101 -13.40 -9.69 4.88
CA GLY A 101 -12.77 -10.59 5.83
C GLY A 101 -11.29 -10.23 5.99
N SER A 102 -10.83 -10.12 7.24
CA SER A 102 -9.40 -9.93 7.53
C SER A 102 -8.62 -11.14 7.01
N ALA A 103 -7.63 -10.89 6.15
CA ALA A 103 -6.78 -11.92 5.53
C ALA A 103 -5.43 -12.02 6.25
N TYR A 104 -5.49 -12.01 7.58
CA TYR A 104 -4.33 -11.81 8.45
C TYR A 104 -3.79 -13.15 8.99
N PRO A 105 -2.48 -13.41 8.92
CA PRO A 105 -1.82 -14.49 9.65
C PRO A 105 -1.50 -14.01 11.07
N ALA A 106 -1.48 -14.89 12.06
CA ALA A 106 -1.17 -14.57 13.46
C ALA A 106 0.31 -14.18 13.72
N VAL A 107 0.93 -13.32 12.91
CA VAL A 107 2.24 -12.73 13.17
C VAL A 107 2.08 -11.25 13.51
N ASP A 108 2.66 -10.84 14.64
CA ASP A 108 2.40 -9.55 15.30
C ASP A 108 2.99 -8.31 14.58
N ARG A 109 3.37 -8.39 13.30
CA ARG A 109 4.25 -7.41 12.64
C ARG A 109 4.02 -7.17 11.14
N LEU A 110 2.79 -7.26 10.61
CA LEU A 110 2.57 -6.67 9.29
C LEU A 110 2.48 -5.15 9.46
N GLY A 111 3.46 -4.45 8.89
CA GLY A 111 3.43 -2.99 8.78
C GLY A 111 2.41 -2.53 7.75
N ARG A 112 2.52 -1.27 7.32
CA ARG A 112 1.62 -0.62 6.38
C ARG A 112 1.85 -1.12 4.94
N PRO A 113 0.84 -1.63 4.23
CA PRO A 113 0.92 -1.86 2.79
C PRO A 113 1.20 -0.59 2.00
N LEU A 114 2.13 -0.70 1.05
CA LEU A 114 2.53 0.36 0.11
C LEU A 114 2.05 0.06 -1.31
N TRP A 115 1.88 -1.22 -1.60
CA TRP A 115 1.46 -1.74 -2.90
C TRP A 115 0.73 -3.07 -2.69
N LEU A 116 -0.25 -3.36 -3.53
CA LEU A 116 -1.09 -4.55 -3.44
C LEU A 116 -1.38 -5.08 -4.84
N SER A 117 -1.25 -6.40 -5.03
CA SER A 117 -1.67 -7.06 -6.26
C SER A 117 -2.24 -8.44 -5.97
N GLY A 118 -3.55 -8.55 -6.18
CA GLY A 118 -4.29 -9.80 -6.14
C GLY A 118 -4.17 -10.54 -7.46
N ALA A 119 -3.91 -11.85 -7.38
CA ALA A 119 -4.01 -12.74 -8.53
C ALA A 119 -5.39 -13.43 -8.57
N ASP A 120 -5.86 -13.88 -7.41
CA ASP A 120 -7.18 -14.46 -7.21
C ASP A 120 -7.65 -14.28 -5.75
N TYR A 121 -8.68 -15.00 -5.31
CA TYR A 121 -9.18 -14.94 -3.92
C TYR A 121 -8.28 -15.69 -2.91
N LEU A 122 -7.35 -16.54 -3.37
CA LEU A 122 -6.38 -17.25 -2.54
C LEU A 122 -5.04 -16.49 -2.46
N ALA A 123 -4.66 -15.82 -3.55
CA ALA A 123 -3.33 -15.29 -3.73
C ALA A 123 -3.30 -13.78 -3.90
N VAL A 124 -2.53 -13.13 -3.02
CA VAL A 124 -2.18 -11.71 -3.07
C VAL A 124 -0.73 -11.53 -2.62
N GLN A 125 -0.09 -10.51 -3.16
CA GLN A 125 1.24 -10.07 -2.74
C GLN A 125 1.22 -8.57 -2.44
N SER A 126 2.08 -8.16 -1.53
CA SER A 126 2.18 -6.77 -1.08
C SER A 126 3.62 -6.40 -0.76
N ALA A 127 4.01 -5.18 -1.12
CA ALA A 127 5.15 -4.52 -0.51
C ALA A 127 4.61 -3.75 0.71
N ILE A 128 5.25 -3.91 1.86
CA ILE A 128 4.86 -3.25 3.11
C ILE A 128 6.04 -2.45 3.66
N ALA A 129 5.77 -1.36 4.37
CA ALA A 129 6.71 -0.65 5.22
C ALA A 129 6.48 -1.00 6.68
N SER A 130 7.54 -1.27 7.44
CA SER A 130 7.43 -1.60 8.85
C SER A 130 8.47 -0.88 9.71
N GLY A 131 8.10 -0.60 10.96
CA GLY A 131 8.99 0.01 11.95
C GLY A 131 9.15 1.53 11.78
N PRO A 132 9.97 2.16 12.63
CA PRO A 132 10.15 3.61 12.66
C PRO A 132 10.86 4.16 11.41
N ASP A 133 11.68 3.33 10.76
CA ASP A 133 12.47 3.71 9.58
C ASP A 133 11.77 3.34 8.26
N CYS A 134 10.49 2.92 8.31
CA CYS A 134 9.71 2.49 7.14
C CYS A 134 10.42 1.42 6.28
N GLU A 135 11.09 0.46 6.91
CA GLU A 135 11.80 -0.60 6.19
C GLU A 135 10.84 -1.37 5.29
N ARG A 136 11.17 -1.42 3.99
CA ARG A 136 10.38 -2.07 2.96
C ARG A 136 10.64 -3.57 2.94
N GLN A 137 9.59 -4.37 2.96
CA GLN A 137 9.67 -5.83 2.79
C GLN A 137 8.54 -6.33 1.91
N GLY A 138 8.78 -7.44 1.21
CA GLY A 138 7.78 -8.08 0.38
C GLY A 138 7.13 -9.26 1.09
N ILE A 139 5.82 -9.40 0.94
CA ILE A 139 5.05 -10.53 1.49
C ILE A 139 4.07 -11.07 0.46
N ARG A 140 3.75 -12.36 0.56
CA ARG A 140 2.71 -13.01 -0.25
C ARG A 140 1.99 -14.14 0.48
N THR A 141 0.77 -14.40 0.07
CA THR A 141 -0.07 -15.53 0.50
C THR A 141 -0.57 -16.30 -0.71
N TYR A 142 -0.93 -17.57 -0.49
CA TYR A 142 -1.60 -18.44 -1.47
C TYR A 142 -2.80 -19.19 -0.87
N ASP A 143 -3.25 -18.81 0.33
CA ASP A 143 -4.32 -19.47 1.09
C ASP A 143 -5.29 -18.48 1.74
N SER A 144 -5.62 -17.41 0.99
CA SER A 144 -6.51 -16.33 1.43
C SER A 144 -6.03 -15.60 2.69
N GLY A 145 -4.72 -15.58 2.92
CA GLY A 145 -4.08 -14.89 4.02
C GLY A 145 -3.98 -15.69 5.31
N ALA A 146 -4.30 -16.99 5.29
CA ALA A 146 -4.11 -17.87 6.45
C ALA A 146 -2.63 -18.04 6.80
N SER A 147 -1.74 -17.95 5.81
CA SER A 147 -0.29 -17.91 6.00
C SER A 147 0.38 -16.96 5.01
N TRP A 148 1.46 -16.31 5.47
CA TRP A 148 2.23 -15.38 4.64
C TRP A 148 3.70 -15.75 4.66
N THR A 149 4.32 -15.59 3.49
CA THR A 149 5.76 -15.82 3.28
C THR A 149 6.41 -14.51 2.88
N GLN A 150 7.58 -14.22 3.43
CA GLN A 150 8.40 -13.11 2.99
C GLN A 150 8.98 -13.41 1.60
N ASP A 151 8.91 -12.43 0.71
CA ASP A 151 9.48 -12.50 -0.63
C ASP A 151 9.92 -11.10 -1.08
N ASP A 152 11.21 -10.81 -0.91
CA ASP A 152 11.78 -9.50 -1.24
C ASP A 152 11.70 -9.18 -2.75
N GLN A 153 11.47 -10.19 -3.61
CA GLN A 153 11.21 -9.95 -5.03
C GLN A 153 9.93 -9.14 -5.26
N VAL A 154 8.99 -9.12 -4.32
CA VAL A 154 7.79 -8.28 -4.43
C VAL A 154 8.18 -6.80 -4.47
N VAL A 155 9.10 -6.35 -3.60
CA VAL A 155 9.57 -4.95 -3.61
C VAL A 155 10.30 -4.64 -4.92
N THR A 156 11.21 -5.52 -5.36
CA THR A 156 11.95 -5.36 -6.62
C THR A 156 11.04 -5.31 -7.84
N ASN A 157 9.93 -6.06 -7.86
CA ASN A 157 9.02 -6.12 -9.01
C ASN A 157 7.87 -5.10 -8.92
N SER A 158 7.75 -4.37 -7.81
CA SER A 158 6.74 -3.33 -7.62
C SER A 158 7.26 -1.95 -8.02
N VAL A 159 6.33 -1.05 -8.31
CA VAL A 159 6.58 0.39 -8.37
C VAL A 159 5.69 1.04 -7.33
N LEU A 160 6.28 1.81 -6.41
CA LEU A 160 5.59 2.40 -5.26
C LEU A 160 6.25 3.74 -4.90
N VAL A 161 5.51 4.63 -4.24
CA VAL A 161 6.08 5.86 -3.67
C VAL A 161 6.92 5.48 -2.44
N ASP A 162 8.11 6.07 -2.27
CA ASP A 162 8.89 5.81 -1.06
C ASP A 162 8.14 6.39 0.17
N PRO A 163 7.82 5.55 1.17
CA PRO A 163 7.05 6.00 2.33
C PRO A 163 7.82 6.95 3.26
N GLY A 164 9.15 7.01 3.17
CA GLY A 164 9.99 7.93 3.93
C GLY A 164 10.29 9.24 3.20
N ASP A 165 10.16 9.27 1.87
CA ASP A 165 10.39 10.44 1.02
C ASP A 165 9.47 10.42 -0.21
N PRO A 166 8.34 11.15 -0.21
CA PRO A 166 7.36 11.13 -1.30
C PRO A 166 7.83 11.83 -2.58
N SER A 167 9.00 12.48 -2.57
CA SER A 167 9.64 12.96 -3.79
C SER A 167 10.29 11.82 -4.59
N LEU A 168 10.36 10.62 -4.02
CA LEU A 168 10.99 9.45 -4.61
C LEU A 168 9.96 8.36 -4.95
N VAL A 169 10.19 7.72 -6.09
CA VAL A 169 9.51 6.50 -6.51
C VAL A 169 10.49 5.35 -6.44
N ILE A 170 10.04 4.22 -5.91
CA ILE A 170 10.78 2.97 -5.87
C ILE A 170 10.52 2.19 -7.14
N TRP A 171 11.60 1.80 -7.79
CA TRP A 171 11.59 1.06 -9.03
C TRP A 171 12.70 0.02 -9.03
N GLY A 172 12.37 -1.25 -9.21
CA GLY A 172 13.42 -2.28 -9.25
C GLY A 172 14.09 -2.46 -7.88
N GLY A 173 13.50 -1.91 -6.82
CA GLY A 173 14.09 -1.79 -5.48
C GLY A 173 14.82 -0.47 -5.21
N ASP A 174 15.25 0.25 -6.26
CA ASP A 174 16.01 1.49 -6.15
C ASP A 174 15.10 2.72 -6.09
N ALA A 175 15.55 3.79 -5.43
CA ALA A 175 14.84 5.06 -5.39
C ALA A 175 15.25 5.94 -6.58
N VAL A 176 14.27 6.51 -7.26
CA VAL A 176 14.43 7.47 -8.35
C VAL A 176 13.55 8.69 -8.11
N GLU A 177 13.89 9.83 -8.72
CA GLU A 177 13.09 11.06 -8.61
C GLU A 177 11.68 10.85 -9.20
N GLY A 178 10.67 11.19 -8.41
CA GLY A 178 9.28 11.30 -8.85
C GLY A 178 9.02 12.55 -9.68
N PRO A 179 7.78 12.75 -10.16
CA PRO A 179 7.42 13.92 -10.97
C PRO A 179 7.34 15.23 -10.15
N CYS A 180 7.20 15.13 -8.83
CA CYS A 180 6.99 16.25 -7.92
C CYS A 180 7.58 15.93 -6.54
N ASP A 181 7.77 16.96 -5.72
CA ASP A 181 8.23 16.83 -4.33
C ASP A 181 7.27 16.01 -3.45
N ASP A 182 6.03 15.85 -3.92
CA ASP A 182 4.96 15.21 -3.21
C ASP A 182 4.14 14.27 -4.11
N THR A 183 4.70 13.11 -4.43
CA THR A 183 3.99 12.05 -5.14
C THR A 183 3.03 11.35 -4.19
N HIS A 184 1.74 11.35 -4.54
CA HIS A 184 0.69 10.72 -3.74
C HIS A 184 0.53 9.23 -4.07
N GLN A 185 0.46 8.90 -5.36
CA GLN A 185 0.21 7.54 -5.84
C GLN A 185 1.01 7.28 -7.11
N VAL A 186 1.40 6.02 -7.33
CA VAL A 186 1.93 5.54 -8.60
C VAL A 186 1.28 4.21 -8.95
N ALA A 187 1.03 3.99 -10.24
CA ALA A 187 0.68 2.68 -10.77
C ALA A 187 1.38 2.45 -12.10
N VAL A 188 1.33 1.21 -12.59
CA VAL A 188 2.02 0.77 -13.81
C VAL A 188 1.08 -0.06 -14.66
N THR A 189 0.99 0.27 -15.95
CA THR A 189 0.34 -0.61 -16.93
C THR A 189 0.96 -0.40 -18.31
N GLY A 190 0.96 -1.44 -19.15
CA GLY A 190 1.46 -1.34 -20.53
C GLY A 190 2.93 -0.91 -20.69
N GLY A 191 3.77 -1.04 -19.65
CA GLY A 191 5.16 -0.56 -19.68
C GLY A 191 5.30 0.95 -19.51
N VAL A 192 4.29 1.61 -18.96
CA VAL A 192 4.28 3.02 -18.56
C VAL A 192 3.93 3.09 -17.08
N ALA A 193 4.59 3.98 -16.34
CA ALA A 193 4.18 4.37 -14.99
C ALA A 193 3.40 5.67 -15.07
N ALA A 194 2.32 5.78 -14.29
CA ALA A 194 1.58 7.02 -14.09
C ALA A 194 1.56 7.34 -12.60
N ALA A 195 1.71 8.62 -12.27
CA ALA A 195 1.75 9.12 -10.91
C ALA A 195 0.78 10.27 -10.71
N VAL A 196 0.15 10.33 -9.53
CA VAL A 196 -0.63 11.46 -9.04
C VAL A 196 0.22 12.21 -8.03
N CYS A 197 0.37 13.51 -8.21
CA CYS A 197 0.94 14.40 -7.20
C CYS A 197 -0.15 14.88 -6.23
N SER A 198 0.23 15.29 -5.03
CA SER A 198 -0.74 15.77 -4.02
C SER A 198 -1.47 17.07 -4.41
N ASP A 199 -1.00 17.78 -5.44
CA ASP A 199 -1.73 18.90 -6.06
C ASP A 199 -2.78 18.48 -7.10
N GLY A 200 -2.90 17.17 -7.35
CA GLY A 200 -3.82 16.55 -8.29
C GLY A 200 -3.34 16.51 -9.74
N SER A 201 -2.10 16.94 -10.03
CA SER A 201 -1.51 16.75 -11.35
C SER A 201 -1.17 15.28 -11.60
N VAL A 202 -1.33 14.84 -12.86
CA VAL A 202 -0.99 13.47 -13.28
C VAL A 202 0.15 13.49 -14.28
N TRP A 203 1.14 12.63 -14.04
CA TRP A 203 2.36 12.53 -14.84
C TRP A 203 2.57 11.10 -15.32
N THR A 204 3.15 10.93 -16.51
CA THR A 204 3.51 9.62 -17.05
C THR A 204 5.00 9.51 -17.37
N THR A 205 5.53 8.30 -17.29
CA THR A 205 6.90 8.01 -17.73
C THR A 205 7.01 6.58 -18.28
N PRO A 206 7.72 6.35 -19.41
CA PRO A 206 8.03 5.01 -19.86
C PRO A 206 8.83 4.22 -18.84
N MET A 207 8.63 2.90 -18.80
CA MET A 207 9.36 2.07 -17.87
C MET A 207 10.89 2.12 -18.07
N GLY A 208 11.66 2.41 -17.02
CA GLY A 208 13.12 2.53 -17.05
C GLY A 208 13.65 3.89 -17.52
N SER A 209 12.77 4.89 -17.65
CA SER A 209 13.14 6.27 -17.98
C SER A 209 13.26 7.13 -16.71
N THR A 210 13.97 8.25 -16.82
CA THR A 210 14.14 9.24 -15.72
C THR A 210 13.35 10.53 -15.97
N GLY A 211 12.54 10.59 -17.03
CA GLY A 211 11.81 11.79 -17.42
C GLY A 211 10.31 11.61 -17.26
N TRP A 212 9.69 12.44 -16.44
CA TRP A 212 8.24 12.52 -16.31
C TRP A 212 7.67 13.54 -17.30
N SER A 213 6.51 13.23 -17.88
CA SER A 213 5.75 14.12 -18.74
C SER A 213 4.39 14.38 -18.13
N GLU A 214 4.03 15.65 -17.99
CA GLU A 214 2.74 16.05 -17.44
C GLU A 214 1.62 15.69 -18.43
N SER A 215 0.52 15.14 -17.91
CA SER A 215 -0.69 14.89 -18.68
C SER A 215 -1.63 16.10 -18.64
N SER A 216 -2.78 16.00 -19.33
CA SER A 216 -3.83 17.02 -19.25
C SER A 216 -4.82 16.83 -18.10
N ILE A 217 -4.61 15.80 -17.27
CA ILE A 217 -5.49 15.49 -16.13
C ILE A 217 -5.10 16.36 -14.94
N GLU A 218 -6.09 17.06 -14.39
CA GLU A 218 -5.98 17.89 -13.19
C GLU A 218 -6.93 17.37 -12.11
N ALA A 219 -6.68 17.76 -10.86
CA ALA A 219 -7.49 17.41 -9.69
C ALA A 219 -7.74 15.89 -9.52
N ALA A 220 -6.77 15.06 -9.93
CA ALA A 220 -6.82 13.63 -9.69
C ALA A 220 -6.58 13.32 -8.21
N VAL A 221 -7.40 12.45 -7.65
CA VAL A 221 -7.28 11.97 -6.27
C VAL A 221 -6.88 10.50 -6.20
N ALA A 222 -7.09 9.75 -7.28
CA ALA A 222 -6.63 8.38 -7.43
C ALA A 222 -6.45 8.02 -8.91
N LEU A 223 -5.55 7.11 -9.20
CA LEU A 223 -5.40 6.47 -10.51
C LEU A 223 -5.27 4.96 -10.39
N SER A 224 -5.56 4.26 -11.48
CA SER A 224 -5.19 2.86 -11.68
C SER A 224 -4.98 2.59 -13.17
N GLY A 225 -4.22 1.54 -13.48
CA GLY A 225 -4.00 1.06 -14.82
C GLY A 225 -4.12 -0.45 -14.92
N SER A 226 -4.80 -0.94 -15.96
CA SER A 226 -4.95 -2.37 -16.22
C SER A 226 -5.11 -2.61 -17.72
N ASP A 227 -4.49 -3.68 -18.23
CA ASP A 227 -4.50 -4.03 -19.66
C ASP A 227 -4.09 -2.88 -20.60
N GLY A 228 -3.15 -2.03 -20.16
CA GLY A 228 -2.66 -0.87 -20.92
C GLY A 228 -3.61 0.32 -20.98
N ARG A 229 -4.69 0.33 -20.19
CA ARG A 229 -5.63 1.46 -20.07
C ARG A 229 -5.50 2.11 -18.70
N TRP A 230 -5.54 3.43 -18.67
CA TRP A 230 -5.52 4.21 -17.44
C TRP A 230 -6.90 4.74 -17.09
N MET A 231 -7.15 4.86 -15.80
CA MET A 231 -8.29 5.55 -15.25
C MET A 231 -7.82 6.46 -14.13
N ALA A 232 -8.32 7.70 -14.10
CA ALA A 232 -8.22 8.61 -12.98
C ALA A 232 -9.61 8.86 -12.38
N ALA A 233 -9.69 8.92 -11.06
CA ALA A 233 -10.79 9.56 -10.35
C ALA A 233 -10.38 11.02 -10.07
N VAL A 234 -11.17 11.97 -10.56
CA VAL A 234 -10.89 13.40 -10.45
C VAL A 234 -12.03 14.13 -9.74
N GLU A 235 -11.68 15.13 -8.94
CA GLU A 235 -12.66 16.06 -8.41
C GLU A 235 -13.13 17.00 -9.53
N SER A 236 -14.44 17.20 -9.66
CA SER A 236 -14.98 18.13 -10.65
C SER A 236 -16.19 18.86 -10.10
N ALA A 237 -16.23 20.18 -10.31
CA ALA A 237 -17.36 21.01 -9.94
C ALA A 237 -18.66 20.68 -10.71
N ASP A 238 -18.55 19.97 -11.84
CA ASP A 238 -19.70 19.53 -12.65
C ASP A 238 -20.24 18.15 -12.24
N CYS A 239 -19.62 17.51 -11.25
CA CYS A 239 -19.94 16.17 -10.78
C CYS A 239 -20.20 16.20 -9.27
N GLN A 240 -21.37 15.72 -8.84
CA GLN A 240 -21.64 15.48 -7.43
C GLN A 240 -20.97 14.16 -7.00
N GLY A 241 -19.66 14.21 -6.84
CA GLY A 241 -18.80 13.11 -6.44
C GLY A 241 -17.49 13.10 -7.23
N LEU A 242 -17.09 11.92 -7.73
CA LEU A 242 -15.84 11.76 -8.47
C LEU A 242 -16.11 11.50 -9.95
N ARG A 243 -15.46 12.27 -10.82
CA ARG A 243 -15.50 12.03 -12.26
C ARG A 243 -14.45 10.98 -12.61
N LEU A 244 -14.86 9.96 -13.36
CA LEU A 244 -13.94 8.97 -13.91
C LEU A 244 -13.44 9.46 -15.27
N VAL A 245 -12.13 9.44 -15.48
CA VAL A 245 -11.50 9.87 -16.73
C VAL A 245 -10.55 8.79 -17.22
N GLU A 246 -10.86 8.18 -18.36
CA GLU A 246 -9.90 7.34 -19.08
C GLU A 246 -8.93 8.24 -19.82
N PHE A 247 -7.64 7.92 -19.77
CA PHE A 247 -6.62 8.75 -20.41
C PHE A 247 -5.48 7.92 -21.00
N ASP A 248 -4.79 8.53 -21.95
CA ASP A 248 -3.51 8.09 -22.48
C ASP A 248 -2.61 9.32 -22.70
N ASP A 249 -1.45 9.13 -23.35
CA ASP A 249 -0.51 10.23 -23.61
C ASP A 249 -1.07 11.32 -24.55
N ALA A 250 -2.17 11.06 -25.26
CA ALA A 250 -2.71 11.93 -26.30
C ALA A 250 -4.12 12.45 -26.03
N SER A 251 -4.88 11.80 -25.15
CA SER A 251 -6.31 12.04 -24.98
C SER A 251 -6.79 11.73 -23.57
N ALA A 252 -7.90 12.38 -23.21
CA ALA A 252 -8.65 12.15 -21.99
C ALA A 252 -10.14 12.13 -22.32
N GLU A 253 -10.85 11.11 -21.88
CA GLU A 253 -12.29 10.94 -22.05
C GLU A 253 -12.98 10.80 -20.70
N SER A 254 -13.93 11.70 -20.43
CA SER A 254 -14.71 11.67 -19.20
C SER A 254 -15.87 10.68 -19.27
N TYR A 255 -16.01 9.86 -18.23
CA TYR A 255 -17.09 8.90 -18.02
C TYR A 255 -18.06 9.36 -16.92
N ALA A 256 -18.63 8.41 -16.19
CA ALA A 256 -19.66 8.70 -15.22
C ALA A 256 -19.14 9.55 -14.07
N CYS A 257 -20.10 10.20 -13.41
CA CYS A 257 -19.91 10.77 -12.10
C CYS A 257 -20.29 9.68 -11.08
N ALA A 258 -19.30 9.15 -10.36
CA ALA A 258 -19.54 8.25 -9.25
C ALA A 258 -20.05 9.05 -8.04
N PRO A 259 -21.14 8.62 -7.37
CA PRO A 259 -21.70 9.31 -6.21
C PRO A 259 -20.88 9.04 -4.94
N ALA A 260 -19.58 9.34 -4.99
CA ALA A 260 -18.61 9.21 -3.91
C ALA A 260 -18.40 10.53 -3.17
N GLU A 261 -17.84 10.47 -1.96
CA GLU A 261 -17.40 11.64 -1.22
C GLU A 261 -16.01 12.07 -1.70
N ALA A 262 -15.95 13.19 -2.43
CA ALA A 262 -14.71 13.65 -3.06
C ALA A 262 -13.58 13.96 -2.04
N ALA A 263 -13.94 14.52 -0.87
CA ALA A 263 -12.98 14.89 0.17
C ALA A 263 -12.53 13.72 1.07
N ALA A 264 -13.03 12.50 0.83
CA ALA A 264 -12.55 11.32 1.53
C ALA A 264 -11.32 10.75 0.80
N GLU A 265 -10.53 9.92 1.49
CA GLU A 265 -9.49 9.15 0.79
C GLU A 265 -10.12 8.24 -0.26
N VAL A 266 -9.51 8.20 -1.44
CA VAL A 266 -9.99 7.47 -2.60
C VAL A 266 -8.97 6.44 -3.04
N ALA A 267 -9.43 5.24 -3.39
CA ALA A 267 -8.67 4.34 -4.24
C ALA A 267 -9.57 3.79 -5.35
N ILE A 268 -8.97 3.57 -6.52
CA ILE A 268 -9.61 2.87 -7.62
C ILE A 268 -8.73 1.72 -8.09
N ASP A 269 -9.35 0.66 -8.59
CA ASP A 269 -8.61 -0.36 -9.34
C ASP A 269 -9.46 -1.03 -10.43
N LEU A 270 -8.78 -1.61 -11.42
CA LEU A 270 -9.37 -2.12 -12.65
C LEU A 270 -9.08 -3.62 -12.83
N SER A 271 -10.13 -4.40 -13.10
CA SER A 271 -10.00 -5.79 -13.58
C SER A 271 -10.94 -6.06 -14.74
N GLY A 272 -10.38 -6.17 -15.95
CA GLY A 272 -11.17 -6.29 -17.18
C GLY A 272 -12.08 -5.08 -17.39
N ASN A 273 -13.40 -5.26 -17.24
CA ASN A 273 -14.38 -4.17 -17.28
C ASN A 273 -14.86 -3.73 -15.88
N ALA A 274 -14.44 -4.43 -14.82
CA ALA A 274 -14.74 -4.03 -13.46
C ALA A 274 -13.86 -2.85 -13.06
N LEU A 275 -14.48 -1.79 -12.56
CA LEU A 275 -13.82 -0.69 -11.86
C LEU A 275 -14.34 -0.68 -10.43
N TRP A 276 -13.43 -0.87 -9.49
CA TRP A 276 -13.69 -0.70 -8.07
C TRP A 276 -13.33 0.72 -7.68
N LEU A 277 -14.21 1.39 -6.95
CA LEU A 277 -13.97 2.70 -6.37
C LEU A 277 -14.28 2.62 -4.88
N TRP A 278 -13.28 2.92 -4.07
CA TRP A 278 -13.41 2.99 -2.62
C TRP A 278 -13.19 4.43 -2.16
N SER A 279 -14.22 5.03 -1.58
CA SER A 279 -14.20 6.40 -1.07
C SER A 279 -14.89 6.44 0.30
N GLY A 280 -14.17 6.89 1.33
CA GLY A 280 -14.65 6.86 2.71
C GLY A 280 -15.04 5.43 3.12
N ASP A 281 -16.27 5.24 3.59
CA ASP A 281 -16.80 3.93 3.99
C ASP A 281 -17.46 3.16 2.82
N GLN A 282 -17.52 3.74 1.62
CA GLN A 282 -18.28 3.20 0.50
C GLN A 282 -17.37 2.54 -0.54
N VAL A 283 -17.75 1.35 -0.95
CA VAL A 283 -17.18 0.67 -2.11
C VAL A 283 -18.25 0.57 -3.18
N MET A 284 -17.92 1.04 -4.38
CA MET A 284 -18.76 0.98 -5.56
C MET A 284 -18.05 0.20 -6.66
N ILE A 285 -18.83 -0.53 -7.44
CA ILE A 285 -18.32 -1.33 -8.55
C ILE A 285 -19.09 -0.96 -9.80
N SER A 286 -18.35 -0.56 -10.81
CA SER A 286 -18.85 -0.45 -12.18
C SER A 286 -18.42 -1.70 -12.96
N THR A 287 -19.33 -2.28 -13.74
CA THR A 287 -19.04 -3.44 -14.61
C THR A 287 -18.88 -3.04 -16.08
N ASP A 288 -18.84 -1.74 -16.38
CA ASP A 288 -18.72 -1.16 -17.72
C ASP A 288 -17.58 -0.14 -17.83
N PHE A 289 -16.55 -0.33 -16.99
CA PHE A 289 -15.32 0.46 -16.95
C PHE A 289 -15.56 1.93 -16.55
N GLY A 290 -16.44 2.14 -15.56
CA GLY A 290 -16.74 3.46 -15.00
C GLY A 290 -17.77 4.27 -15.78
N ARG A 291 -18.48 3.69 -16.76
CA ARG A 291 -19.52 4.39 -17.53
C ARG A 291 -20.87 4.45 -16.81
N SER A 292 -21.09 3.56 -15.85
CA SER A 292 -22.20 3.61 -14.90
C SER A 292 -21.82 2.97 -13.56
N PHE A 293 -22.49 3.40 -12.50
CA PHE A 293 -22.43 2.81 -11.17
C PHE A 293 -23.85 2.42 -10.76
N ASN A 294 -24.01 1.20 -10.24
CA ASN A 294 -25.30 0.70 -9.74
C ASN A 294 -25.36 0.76 -8.21
#